data_AF-A0AAW0RQS7-F1
#
_entry.id   AF-A0AAW0RQS7-F1
#
_cell.length_a   1.000
_cell.length_b   1.000
_cell.length_c   1.000
_cell.angle_alpha   90.00
_cell.angle_beta   90.00
_cell.angle_gamma   90.00
#
_symmetry.space_group_name_H-M   'P 1'
#
loop_
_entity.id
_entity.type
_entity.pdbx_description
1 polymer ?
#
loop_
_entity_poly.entity_id
_entity_poly.type
_entity_poly.pdbx_seq_one_letter_code
_entity_poly.pdbx_strand_id
1 'polypeptide(L)'
;MRYQDWDVLLFPRDGQVPLKEFRVACHVVHDDELSHINSSPKLPTVCCFVPSLPPGAPYKVSIHSWSTPPISQSTRSYGKFADRVVFEVRLFVDGRFVSSASVNRAGPWPNVLKNSFGLSDTGELPLIFPDFQRELLNQSFWSPADDLGRIKVVISERYPRESLSVPFERLKNIVAFSFQHAPLGRDT
;
A
#
# COMPACT_ATOMS: atom_id res chain seq x y z
N MET A 1 3.09 10.18 -2.98
CA MET A 1 2.21 9.91 -4.13
C MET A 1 0.79 10.15 -3.70
N ARG A 2 0.03 10.97 -4.44
CA ARG A 2 -1.32 11.40 -4.06
C ARG A 2 -2.41 10.81 -4.96
N TYR A 3 -3.52 10.38 -4.36
CA TYR A 3 -4.77 10.03 -5.04
C TYR A 3 -5.95 10.55 -4.23
N GLN A 4 -6.70 11.51 -4.76
CA GLN A 4 -7.74 12.22 -4.00
C GLN A 4 -7.15 12.75 -2.67
N ASP A 5 -7.79 12.44 -1.54
CA ASP A 5 -7.34 12.82 -0.20
C ASP A 5 -6.31 11.85 0.41
N TRP A 6 -5.91 10.80 -0.31
CA TRP A 6 -4.86 9.87 0.13
C TRP A 6 -3.49 10.33 -0.34
N ASP A 7 -2.50 10.31 0.55
CA ASP A 7 -1.10 10.50 0.18
C ASP A 7 -0.23 9.46 0.89
N VAL A 8 0.63 8.79 0.13
CA VAL A 8 1.54 7.76 0.65
C VAL A 8 2.96 8.16 0.32
N LEU A 9 3.81 8.18 1.34
CA LEU A 9 5.19 8.63 1.26
C LEU A 9 6.13 7.56 1.79
N LEU A 10 7.21 7.29 1.07
CA LEU A 10 8.30 6.43 1.53
C LEU A 10 9.41 7.27 2.15
N PHE A 11 9.98 6.82 3.27
CA PHE A 11 11.11 7.47 3.91
C PHE A 11 12.19 6.43 4.26
N PRO A 12 13.48 6.79 4.22
CA PRO A 12 14.47 6.11 5.07
C PRO A 12 13.98 6.13 6.52
N ARG A 13 14.19 5.08 7.31
CA ARG A 13 13.54 4.92 8.63
C ARG A 13 13.73 6.14 9.54
N ASP A 14 14.96 6.63 9.63
CA ASP A 14 15.32 7.76 10.48
C ASP A 14 15.31 9.10 9.72
N GLY A 15 14.97 9.07 8.43
CA GLY A 15 14.86 10.25 7.59
C GLY A 15 13.61 11.08 7.91
N GLN A 16 13.75 12.40 7.74
CA GLN A 16 12.63 13.35 7.77
C GLN A 16 12.15 13.75 6.36
N VAL A 17 12.92 13.42 5.33
CA VAL A 17 12.63 13.75 3.94
C VAL A 17 12.18 12.49 3.23
N PRO A 18 11.00 12.50 2.56
CA PRO A 18 10.55 11.35 1.80
C PRO A 18 11.41 11.13 0.55
N LEU A 19 11.45 9.90 0.07
CA LEU A 19 12.07 9.57 -1.21
C LEU A 19 11.41 10.36 -2.33
N LYS A 20 12.23 10.91 -3.23
CA LYS A 20 11.73 11.63 -4.40
C LYS A 20 11.05 10.66 -5.36
N GLU A 21 9.89 11.06 -5.84
CA GLU A 21 9.09 10.30 -6.78
C GLU A 21 9.31 10.83 -8.21
N PHE A 22 9.38 9.94 -9.18
CA PHE A 22 9.55 10.28 -10.59
C PHE A 22 8.51 9.56 -11.46
N ARG A 23 8.10 10.21 -12.56
CA ARG A 23 7.11 9.68 -13.51
C ARG A 23 5.84 9.15 -12.84
N VAL A 24 5.26 9.96 -11.95
CA VAL A 24 4.02 9.61 -11.28
C VAL A 24 2.88 9.54 -12.30
N ALA A 25 2.18 8.42 -12.35
CA ALA A 25 1.04 8.21 -13.23
C ALA A 25 -0.03 7.35 -12.54
N CYS A 26 -1.29 7.55 -12.90
CA CYS A 26 -2.41 6.74 -12.39
C CYS A 26 -2.95 5.86 -13.51
N HIS A 27 -3.02 4.56 -13.26
CA HIS A 27 -3.59 3.57 -14.16
C HIS A 27 -4.78 2.89 -13.49
N VAL A 28 -5.62 2.23 -14.29
CA VAL A 28 -6.69 1.39 -13.77
C VAL A 28 -6.33 -0.05 -14.10
N VAL A 29 -6.16 -0.87 -13.06
CA VAL A 29 -5.84 -2.30 -13.19
C VAL A 29 -7.04 -3.15 -12.77
N HIS A 30 -7.02 -4.42 -13.13
CA HIS A 30 -7.99 -5.37 -12.62
C HIS A 30 -7.69 -5.68 -11.14
N ASP A 31 -8.74 -5.78 -10.33
CA ASP A 31 -8.64 -6.06 -8.90
C ASP A 31 -8.97 -7.53 -8.62
N ASP A 32 -8.00 -8.41 -8.89
CA ASP A 32 -8.17 -9.86 -8.80
C ASP A 32 -8.68 -10.33 -7.42
N GLU A 33 -8.34 -9.59 -6.36
CA GLU A 33 -8.70 -9.95 -4.98
C GLU A 33 -10.22 -9.91 -4.74
N LEU A 34 -10.93 -8.96 -5.35
CA LEU A 34 -12.37 -8.75 -5.13
C LEU A 34 -13.23 -9.25 -6.30
N SER A 35 -12.64 -10.04 -7.19
CA SER A 35 -13.31 -10.67 -8.34
C SER A 35 -14.51 -11.55 -7.95
N HIS A 36 -14.51 -12.08 -6.74
CA HIS A 36 -15.61 -12.88 -6.20
C HIS A 36 -16.81 -12.05 -5.72
N ILE A 37 -16.61 -10.75 -5.44
CA ILE A 37 -17.66 -9.82 -4.96
C ILE A 37 -18.23 -9.00 -6.12
N ASN A 38 -17.38 -8.62 -7.07
CA ASN A 38 -17.74 -7.82 -8.22
C ASN A 38 -17.28 -8.53 -9.50
N SER A 39 -18.08 -8.48 -10.56
CA SER A 39 -17.79 -9.20 -11.81
C SER A 39 -16.61 -8.62 -12.61
N SER A 40 -16.17 -7.39 -12.31
CA SER A 40 -15.00 -6.75 -12.95
C SER A 40 -14.42 -5.59 -12.12
N PRO A 41 -13.95 -5.85 -10.89
CA PRO A 41 -13.47 -4.78 -10.03
C PRO A 41 -12.23 -4.12 -10.65
N LYS A 42 -12.24 -2.80 -10.62
CA LYS A 42 -11.20 -1.92 -11.17
C LYS A 42 -10.53 -1.21 -10.01
N LEU A 43 -9.21 -1.28 -9.94
CA LEU A 43 -8.42 -0.62 -8.91
C LEU A 43 -7.59 0.50 -9.53
N PRO A 44 -7.81 1.77 -9.13
CA PRO A 44 -6.87 2.84 -9.39
C PRO A 44 -5.51 2.49 -8.76
N THR A 45 -4.47 2.47 -9.57
CA THR A 45 -3.09 2.21 -9.16
C THR A 45 -2.22 3.38 -9.56
N VAL A 46 -1.74 4.13 -8.57
CA VAL A 46 -0.76 5.20 -8.76
C VAL A 46 0.63 4.59 -8.76
N CYS A 47 1.34 4.72 -9.87
CA CYS A 47 2.69 4.20 -10.05
C CYS A 47 3.69 5.35 -10.06
N CYS A 48 4.87 5.13 -9.47
CA CYS A 48 6.02 6.00 -9.67
C CYS A 48 7.32 5.21 -9.57
N PHE A 49 8.43 5.87 -9.94
CA PHE A 49 9.77 5.42 -9.62
C PHE A 49 10.30 6.14 -8.38
N VAL A 50 11.10 5.44 -7.57
CA VAL A 50 11.86 6.01 -6.44
C VAL A 50 13.32 5.55 -6.49
N PRO A 51 14.26 6.33 -5.96
CA PRO A 51 15.64 5.88 -5.84
C PRO A 51 15.72 4.71 -4.84
N SER A 52 16.44 3.65 -5.20
CA SER A 52 16.72 2.55 -4.27
C SER A 52 17.49 3.06 -3.06
N LEU A 53 17.09 2.60 -1.87
CA LEU A 53 17.97 2.59 -0.71
C LEU A 53 18.94 1.40 -0.82
N PRO A 54 20.06 1.40 -0.07
CA PRO A 54 20.89 0.21 0.03
C PRO A 54 20.04 -1.01 0.41
N PRO A 55 20.24 -2.17 -0.21
CA PRO A 55 19.52 -3.38 0.22
C PRO A 55 19.77 -3.66 1.69
N GLY A 56 18.73 -4.09 2.40
CA GLY A 56 18.83 -4.25 3.86
C GLY A 56 18.61 -2.94 4.65
N ALA A 57 18.57 -1.78 4.00
CA ALA A 57 18.34 -0.52 4.70
C ALA A 57 16.90 -0.45 5.24
N PRO A 58 16.71 0.01 6.48
CA PRO A 58 15.38 0.12 7.05
C PRO A 58 14.63 1.34 6.47
N TYR A 59 13.32 1.19 6.26
CA TYR A 59 12.45 2.25 5.75
C TYR A 59 11.14 2.34 6.54
N LYS A 60 10.38 3.40 6.29
CA LYS A 60 9.01 3.55 6.80
C LYS A 60 8.09 4.08 5.71
N VAL A 61 6.81 3.73 5.82
CA VAL A 61 5.73 4.19 4.95
C VAL A 61 4.81 5.07 5.77
N SER A 62 4.57 6.29 5.32
CA SER A 62 3.61 7.20 5.95
C SER A 62 2.38 7.35 5.08
N ILE A 63 1.21 7.08 5.65
CA ILE A 63 -0.09 7.10 4.99
C ILE A 63 -0.90 8.24 5.58
N HIS A 64 -1.27 9.19 4.74
CA HIS A 64 -2.05 10.36 5.10
C HIS A 64 -3.45 10.27 4.51
N SER A 65 -4.42 10.77 5.27
CA SER A 65 -5.71 11.22 4.74
C SER A 65 -5.84 12.70 5.05
N TRP A 66 -6.01 13.53 4.02
CA TRP A 66 -6.09 15.00 4.17
C TRP A 66 -7.48 15.47 4.64
N SER A 67 -8.48 14.60 4.54
CA SER A 67 -9.82 14.79 5.08
C SER A 67 -10.25 13.51 5.82
N THR A 68 -11.41 13.52 6.49
CA THR A 68 -12.02 12.26 6.98
C THR A 68 -12.44 11.42 5.77
N PRO A 69 -11.85 10.23 5.53
CA PRO A 69 -12.13 9.53 4.29
C PRO A 69 -13.61 9.09 4.22
N PRO A 70 -14.26 9.31 3.07
CA PRO A 70 -15.65 8.94 2.87
C PRO A 70 -15.78 7.42 2.71
N ILE A 71 -16.92 6.87 3.13
CA ILE A 71 -17.27 5.47 2.86
C ILE A 71 -17.95 5.40 1.48
N SER A 72 -17.56 4.46 0.64
CA SER A 72 -18.18 4.27 -0.67
C SER A 72 -19.69 3.96 -0.57
N GLN A 73 -20.45 4.30 -1.61
CA GLN A 73 -21.89 4.04 -1.64
C GLN A 73 -22.20 2.53 -1.59
N SER A 74 -21.38 1.71 -2.26
CA SER A 74 -21.49 0.25 -2.23
C SER A 74 -21.35 -0.28 -0.80
N THR A 75 -20.32 0.17 -0.07
CA THR A 75 -20.11 -0.25 1.32
C THR A 75 -21.19 0.29 2.27
N ARG A 76 -21.67 1.53 2.05
CA ARG A 76 -22.80 2.07 2.83
C ARG A 76 -24.10 1.26 2.65
N SER A 77 -24.31 0.73 1.45
CA SER A 77 -25.51 -0.05 1.14
C SER A 77 -25.39 -1.52 1.56
N TYR A 78 -24.21 -1.95 2.02
CA TYR A 78 -23.94 -3.34 2.35
C TYR A 78 -24.64 -3.83 3.61
N GLY A 79 -24.86 -2.96 4.60
CA GLY A 79 -25.60 -3.33 5.81
C GLY A 79 -25.73 -2.23 6.85
N LYS A 80 -26.16 -2.64 8.06
CA LYS A 80 -26.55 -1.73 9.16
C LYS A 80 -25.39 -1.08 9.92
N PHE A 81 -24.16 -1.55 9.74
CA PHE A 81 -22.95 -1.14 10.46
C PHE A 81 -22.02 -0.28 9.59
N ALA A 82 -22.57 0.43 8.61
CA ALA A 82 -21.80 1.29 7.72
C ALA A 82 -21.02 2.38 8.47
N ASP A 83 -21.52 2.84 9.61
CA ASP A 83 -20.86 3.81 10.51
C ASP A 83 -19.59 3.25 11.17
N ARG A 84 -19.45 1.93 11.24
CA ARG A 84 -18.32 1.22 11.87
C ARG A 84 -17.27 0.73 10.87
N VAL A 85 -17.34 1.18 9.62
CA VAL A 85 -16.35 0.88 8.59
C VAL A 85 -14.99 1.44 8.99
N VAL A 86 -13.96 0.61 8.85
CA VAL A 86 -12.56 0.97 9.06
C VAL A 86 -11.80 0.91 7.74
N PHE A 87 -10.64 1.56 7.68
CA PHE A 87 -9.75 1.50 6.54
C PHE A 87 -8.58 0.58 6.84
N GLU A 88 -8.27 -0.34 5.93
CA GLU A 88 -7.10 -1.20 6.02
C GLU A 88 -6.03 -0.72 5.05
N VAL A 89 -4.84 -0.50 5.58
CA VAL A 89 -3.63 -0.26 4.81
C VAL A 89 -2.84 -1.56 4.79
N ARG A 90 -2.53 -2.07 3.61
CA ARG A 90 -1.70 -3.27 3.42
C ARG A 90 -0.46 -2.94 2.63
N LEU A 91 0.69 -3.38 3.12
CA LEU A 91 1.98 -3.20 2.49
C LEU A 91 2.46 -4.53 1.90
N PHE A 92 2.82 -4.47 0.63
CA PHE A 92 3.38 -5.58 -0.13
C PHE A 92 4.75 -5.20 -0.67
N VAL A 93 5.67 -6.16 -0.69
CA VAL A 93 6.99 -6.03 -1.31
C VAL A 93 7.20 -7.24 -2.20
N ASP A 94 7.42 -7.01 -3.49
CA ASP A 94 7.52 -8.08 -4.49
C ASP A 94 6.33 -9.05 -4.45
N GLY A 95 5.13 -8.50 -4.22
CA GLY A 95 3.87 -9.26 -4.10
C GLY A 95 3.66 -9.94 -2.75
N ARG A 96 4.64 -9.94 -1.85
CA ARG A 96 4.53 -10.54 -0.51
C ARG A 96 3.90 -9.57 0.47
N PHE A 97 2.87 -9.99 1.20
CA PHE A 97 2.23 -9.19 2.25
C PHE A 97 3.12 -9.11 3.50
N VAL A 98 3.66 -7.93 3.81
CA VAL A 98 4.71 -7.76 4.84
C VAL A 98 4.28 -6.96 6.07
N SER A 99 3.28 -6.08 5.94
CA SER A 99 2.78 -5.26 7.05
C SER A 99 1.37 -4.75 6.78
N SER A 100 0.64 -4.38 7.82
CA SER A 100 -0.67 -3.74 7.69
C SER A 100 -1.05 -2.91 8.91
N ALA A 101 -2.02 -2.02 8.73
CA ALA A 101 -2.71 -1.34 9.81
C ALA A 101 -4.20 -1.26 9.50
N SER A 102 -5.02 -1.33 10.54
CA SER A 102 -6.43 -0.92 10.48
C SER A 102 -6.57 0.44 11.15
N VAL A 103 -7.18 1.39 10.46
CA VAL A 103 -7.28 2.79 10.88
C VAL A 103 -8.75 3.20 10.87
N ASN A 104 -9.19 3.82 11.96
CA ASN A 104 -10.53 4.41 12.01
C ASN A 104 -10.61 5.63 11.09
N ARG A 105 -11.82 5.99 10.67
CA ARG A 105 -12.03 7.16 9.78
C ARG A 105 -11.47 8.46 10.36
N ALA A 106 -11.61 8.63 11.67
CA ALA A 106 -11.10 9.78 12.42
C ALA A 106 -9.58 9.78 12.60
N GLY A 107 -8.88 8.73 12.16
CA GLY A 107 -7.43 8.59 12.31
C GLY A 107 -7.04 7.69 13.48
N PRO A 108 -5.78 7.79 13.95
CA PRO A 108 -4.84 8.88 13.68
C PRO A 108 -4.29 8.90 12.24
N TRP A 109 -4.12 10.11 11.71
CA TRP A 109 -3.40 10.39 10.46
C TRP A 109 -2.25 11.37 10.76
N PRO A 110 -1.03 11.16 10.23
CA PRO A 110 -0.62 10.02 9.42
C PRO A 110 -0.56 8.71 10.20
N ASN A 111 -0.85 7.61 9.52
CA ASN A 111 -0.54 6.26 9.99
C ASN A 111 0.82 5.85 9.42
N VAL A 112 1.73 5.36 10.27
CA VAL A 112 3.11 5.04 9.86
C VAL A 112 3.40 3.56 10.06
N LEU A 113 3.71 2.87 8.97
CA LEU A 113 4.20 1.49 9.01
C LEU A 113 5.74 1.53 9.02
N LYS A 114 6.34 0.95 10.06
CA LYS A 114 7.80 0.87 10.23
C LYS A 114 8.30 -0.54 10.56
N ASN A 115 7.37 -1.49 10.77
CA ASN A 115 7.63 -2.87 11.16
C ASN A 115 6.89 -3.85 10.24
N SER A 116 7.48 -5.04 10.08
CA SER A 116 6.86 -6.20 9.42
C SER A 116 6.16 -7.11 10.45
N PHE A 117 5.42 -8.12 9.97
CA PHE A 117 4.65 -9.03 10.85
C PHE A 117 5.48 -9.92 11.79
N GLY A 118 6.81 -10.00 11.64
CA GLY A 118 7.63 -10.88 12.46
C GLY A 118 8.17 -10.23 13.74
N LEU A 119 8.48 -11.06 14.72
CA LEU A 119 9.20 -10.70 15.94
C LEU A 119 10.66 -11.19 15.85
N SER A 120 11.59 -10.36 16.31
CA SER A 120 12.96 -10.76 16.66
C SER A 120 13.10 -10.91 18.16
N ASP A 121 14.21 -11.50 18.60
CA ASP A 121 14.63 -11.55 20.02
C ASP A 121 14.70 -10.16 20.68
N THR A 122 14.81 -9.10 19.86
CA THR A 122 14.88 -7.70 20.26
C THR A 122 13.56 -6.92 20.13
N GLY A 123 12.46 -7.56 19.68
CA GLY A 123 11.15 -6.95 19.52
C GLY A 123 10.62 -7.01 18.08
N GLU A 124 10.05 -5.92 17.58
CA GLU A 124 9.43 -5.91 16.25
C GLU A 124 10.46 -5.85 15.12
N LEU A 125 10.29 -6.68 14.09
CA LEU A 125 11.16 -6.64 12.91
C LEU A 125 10.90 -5.38 12.09
N PRO A 126 11.94 -4.60 11.72
CA PRO A 126 11.78 -3.43 10.88
C PRO A 126 11.34 -3.78 9.45
N LEU A 127 10.75 -2.82 8.76
CA LEU A 127 10.62 -2.89 7.31
C LEU A 127 11.99 -2.68 6.67
N ILE A 128 12.38 -3.62 5.80
CA ILE A 128 13.68 -3.65 5.14
C ILE A 128 13.51 -3.45 3.63
N PHE A 129 14.32 -2.56 3.05
CA PHE A 129 14.26 -2.23 1.63
C PHE A 129 14.71 -3.43 0.77
N PRO A 130 13.96 -3.77 -0.29
CA PRO A 130 14.25 -4.94 -1.12
C PRO A 130 15.50 -4.78 -1.99
N ASP A 131 16.07 -5.91 -2.39
CA ASP A 131 17.10 -5.98 -3.42
C ASP A 131 16.54 -5.52 -4.78
N PHE A 132 17.39 -4.92 -5.60
CA PHE A 132 17.00 -4.59 -6.96
C PHE A 132 16.95 -5.85 -7.84
N GLN A 133 15.76 -6.14 -8.34
CA GLN A 133 15.49 -7.25 -9.24
C GLN A 133 16.05 -6.94 -10.64
N ARG A 134 17.25 -7.46 -10.93
CA ARG A 134 17.99 -7.17 -12.18
C ARG A 134 17.25 -7.67 -13.41
N GLU A 135 16.42 -8.69 -13.26
CA GLU A 135 15.59 -9.27 -14.31
C GLU A 135 14.64 -8.25 -14.91
N LEU A 136 14.26 -7.21 -14.15
CA LEU A 136 13.43 -6.11 -14.63
C LEU A 136 14.10 -5.30 -15.76
N LEU A 137 15.43 -5.29 -15.83
CA LEU A 137 16.16 -4.63 -16.93
C LEU A 137 15.96 -5.33 -18.28
N ASN A 138 15.60 -6.61 -18.25
CA ASN A 138 15.41 -7.43 -19.45
C ASN A 138 13.93 -7.55 -19.85
N GLN A 139 13.01 -6.91 -19.12
CA GLN A 139 11.59 -6.96 -19.44
C GLN A 139 11.29 -6.15 -20.71
N SER A 140 10.56 -6.77 -21.64
CA SER A 140 10.16 -6.15 -22.91
C SER A 140 8.92 -5.26 -22.80
N PHE A 141 8.17 -5.36 -21.70
CA PHE A 141 7.00 -4.53 -21.42
C PHE A 141 6.92 -4.20 -19.93
N TRP A 142 6.18 -3.14 -19.62
CA TRP A 142 5.91 -2.70 -18.25
C TRP A 142 4.41 -2.74 -18.01
N SER A 143 3.96 -3.33 -16.89
CA SER A 143 2.54 -3.33 -16.51
C SER A 143 2.32 -2.66 -15.15
N PRO A 144 1.33 -1.78 -14.99
CA PRO A 144 0.99 -1.20 -13.68
C PRO A 144 0.45 -2.26 -12.70
N ALA A 145 0.05 -3.44 -13.17
CA ALA A 145 -0.43 -4.52 -12.32
C ALA A 145 0.72 -5.32 -11.65
N ASP A 146 1.92 -5.29 -12.21
CA ASP A 146 3.05 -6.10 -11.73
C ASP A 146 3.40 -5.84 -10.26
N ASP A 147 3.99 -6.86 -9.64
CA ASP A 147 4.40 -6.85 -8.23
C ASP A 147 5.93 -6.85 -8.04
N LEU A 148 6.68 -7.46 -8.96
CA LEU A 148 8.13 -7.63 -8.84
C LEU A 148 8.88 -6.29 -8.88
N GLY A 149 9.84 -6.11 -7.95
CA GLY A 149 10.63 -4.90 -7.74
C GLY A 149 9.82 -3.70 -7.26
N ARG A 150 8.69 -3.95 -6.58
CA ARG A 150 7.77 -2.90 -6.15
C ARG A 150 7.43 -3.01 -4.68
N ILE A 151 7.41 -1.84 -4.05
CA ILE A 151 6.78 -1.63 -2.76
C ILE A 151 5.37 -1.12 -3.06
N LYS A 152 4.34 -1.90 -2.72
CA LYS A 152 2.93 -1.60 -3.04
C LYS A 152 2.11 -1.41 -1.76
N VAL A 153 1.36 -0.32 -1.68
CA VAL A 153 0.43 -0.05 -0.58
C VAL A 153 -0.99 -0.10 -1.12
N VAL A 154 -1.86 -0.92 -0.55
CA VAL A 154 -3.28 -1.00 -0.91
C VAL A 154 -4.12 -0.47 0.24
N ILE A 155 -5.01 0.48 -0.04
CA ILE A 155 -5.96 1.02 0.93
C ILE A 155 -7.34 0.44 0.63
N SER A 156 -7.97 -0.17 1.62
CA SER A 156 -9.23 -0.91 1.47
C SER A 156 -10.28 -0.46 2.49
N GLU A 157 -11.55 -0.49 2.12
CA GLU A 157 -12.67 -0.40 3.06
C GLU A 157 -12.92 -1.77 3.68
N ARG A 158 -12.95 -1.83 5.01
CA ARG A 158 -13.31 -3.02 5.77
C ARG A 158 -14.61 -2.80 6.53
N TYR A 159 -15.54 -3.71 6.31
CA TYR A 159 -16.84 -3.68 6.93
C TYR A 159 -16.90 -4.71 8.08
N PRO A 160 -17.43 -4.34 9.26
CA PRO A 160 -17.48 -5.26 10.39
C PRO A 160 -18.52 -6.35 10.18
N ARG A 161 -18.16 -7.59 10.52
CA ARG A 161 -19.10 -8.72 10.59
C ARG A 161 -19.55 -8.93 12.04
N GLU A 162 -20.66 -9.64 12.20
CA GLU A 162 -21.10 -10.16 13.51
C GLU A 162 -20.25 -11.34 13.99
N SER A 163 -19.44 -11.94 13.10
CA SER A 163 -18.54 -13.04 13.44
C SER A 163 -17.38 -12.58 14.32
N LEU A 164 -17.20 -13.24 15.46
CA LEU A 164 -16.05 -13.01 16.34
C LEU A 164 -14.74 -13.57 15.77
N SER A 165 -14.80 -14.58 14.89
CA SER A 165 -13.61 -15.18 14.27
C SER A 165 -13.12 -14.41 13.05
N VAL A 166 -14.04 -13.75 12.32
CA VAL A 166 -13.73 -12.92 11.17
C VAL A 166 -14.43 -11.57 11.35
N PRO A 167 -13.90 -10.71 12.24
CA PRO A 167 -14.60 -9.50 12.67
C PRO A 167 -14.76 -8.45 11.57
N PHE A 168 -14.00 -8.56 10.47
CA PHE A 168 -14.08 -7.63 9.36
C PHE A 168 -13.87 -8.32 8.01
N GLU A 169 -14.60 -7.85 7.01
CA GLU A 169 -14.44 -8.23 5.61
C GLU A 169 -13.99 -7.05 4.76
N ARG A 170 -13.13 -7.31 3.77
CA ARG A 170 -12.83 -6.31 2.74
C ARG A 170 -13.96 -6.29 1.72
N LEU A 171 -14.51 -5.11 1.47
CA LEU A 171 -15.56 -4.93 0.45
C LEU A 171 -15.04 -4.21 -0.80
N LYS A 172 -13.99 -3.38 -0.63
CA LYS A 172 -13.48 -2.53 -1.69
C LYS A 172 -12.03 -2.17 -1.48
N ASN A 173 -11.19 -2.40 -2.50
CA ASN A 173 -9.90 -1.73 -2.62
C ASN A 173 -10.14 -0.34 -3.24
N ILE A 174 -9.69 0.71 -2.55
CA ILE A 174 -9.93 2.10 -2.93
C ILE A 174 -8.89 2.55 -3.95
N VAL A 175 -7.62 2.30 -3.62
CA VAL A 175 -6.45 2.72 -4.40
C VAL A 175 -5.25 1.85 -4.01
N ALA A 176 -4.38 1.60 -4.98
CA ALA A 176 -3.04 1.09 -4.78
C ALA A 176 -1.99 2.16 -5.10
N PHE A 177 -0.93 2.23 -4.31
CA PHE A 177 0.26 3.03 -4.55
C PHE A 177 1.44 2.09 -4.78
N SER A 178 2.01 2.10 -5.98
CA SER A 178 3.09 1.23 -6.41
C SER A 178 4.37 2.01 -6.66
N PHE A 179 5.36 1.80 -5.82
CA PHE A 179 6.69 2.41 -5.91
C PHE A 179 7.65 1.38 -6.53
N GLN A 180 8.06 1.62 -7.77
CA GLN A 180 9.12 0.83 -8.40
C GLN A 180 10.47 1.46 -8.06
N HIS A 181 11.30 0.75 -7.30
CA HIS A 181 12.61 1.28 -6.93
C HIS A 181 13.63 0.98 -8.04
N ALA A 182 14.46 1.96 -8.33
CA ALA A 182 15.53 1.84 -9.32
C ALA A 182 16.86 2.30 -8.71
N PRO A 183 17.96 1.58 -8.91
CA PRO A 183 19.29 2.04 -8.53
C PRO A 183 19.56 3.36 -9.23
N LEU A 184 19.96 4.37 -8.47
CA LEU A 184 20.62 5.52 -9.06
C LEU A 184 21.97 5.01 -9.56
N GLY A 185 22.19 5.08 -10.88
CA GLY A 185 23.47 4.69 -11.47
C GLY A 185 24.59 5.39 -10.70
N ARG A 186 25.33 4.62 -9.90
CA ARG A 186 26.72 4.98 -9.64
C ARG A 186 27.47 4.38 -10.80
N ASP A 187 28.04 5.28 -11.58
CA ASP A 187 29.04 4.99 -12.58
C ASP A 187 30.00 3.93 -12.03
N THR A 188 30.28 2.94 -12.89
CA THR A 188 31.39 2.01 -12.78
C THR A 188 32.67 2.66 -12.26
#